data_AF-A0A3S4K958-F1
#
_entry.id   AF-A0A3S4K958-F1
#
_cell.length_a   1.000
_cell.length_b   1.000
_cell.length_c   1.000
_cell.angle_alpha   90.00
_cell.angle_beta   90.00
_cell.angle_gamma   90.00
#
_symmetry.space_group_name_H-M   'P 1'
#
loop_
_entity.id
_entity.type
_entity.pdbx_description
1 polymer ?
#
loop_
_entity_poly.entity_id
_entity_poly.type
_entity_poly.pdbx_seq_one_letter_code
_entity_poly.pdbx_strand_id
1 'polypeptide(L)'
;MMAIKGIYAEHQVQSLNHGIGFNTAAIELLLPTYGEQLGLKGKICKHWTLNPHPTLIPAIESGWVESVHCFGGELGMEEYIRARPDIFFTARMARCALNRAFCQLAGQYAVDMFIGSTLQVDGLANSSTVTRGRLSGFGGAPNMGHDPHGRRHATPAWLNMITEPDPMQRREKAGGADGRNLPGRRETNLR
;
A
#
# COMPACT_ATOMS: atom_id res chain seq x y z
N MET A 1 -9.92 1.11 9.90
CA MET A 1 -10.96 0.05 9.99
C MET A 1 -11.62 -0.27 8.65
N MET A 2 -12.29 0.69 7.98
CA MET A 2 -12.93 0.44 6.68
C MET A 2 -11.94 -0.09 5.62
N ALA A 3 -10.74 0.46 5.54
CA ALA A 3 -9.70 -0.04 4.63
C ALA A 3 -9.33 -1.50 4.90
N ILE A 4 -9.12 -1.87 6.17
CA ILE A 4 -8.77 -3.25 6.53
C ILE A 4 -9.88 -4.24 6.15
N LYS A 5 -11.14 -3.93 6.52
CA LYS A 5 -12.26 -4.85 6.30
C LYS A 5 -12.78 -4.85 4.86
N GLY A 6 -13.07 -3.67 4.32
CA GLY A 6 -13.77 -3.53 3.03
C GLY A 6 -12.85 -3.54 1.81
N ILE A 7 -11.53 -3.53 2.01
CA ILE A 7 -10.57 -3.48 0.91
C ILE A 7 -9.52 -4.57 1.10
N TYR A 8 -8.75 -4.53 2.20
CA TYR A 8 -7.59 -5.43 2.34
C TYR A 8 -8.04 -6.87 2.49
N ALA A 9 -9.03 -7.12 3.36
CA ALA A 9 -9.61 -8.44 3.57
C ALA A 9 -10.45 -8.90 2.36
N GLU A 10 -11.32 -8.03 1.84
CA GLU A 10 -12.23 -8.35 0.72
C GLU A 10 -11.47 -8.83 -0.53
N HIS A 11 -10.39 -8.13 -0.88
CA HIS A 11 -9.58 -8.47 -2.05
C HIS A 11 -8.35 -9.32 -1.72
N GLN A 12 -8.19 -9.77 -0.46
CA GLN A 12 -7.05 -10.56 0.00
C GLN A 12 -5.68 -9.94 -0.37
N VAL A 13 -5.52 -8.65 -0.11
CA VAL A 13 -4.31 -7.88 -0.45
C VAL A 13 -3.09 -8.46 0.28
N GLN A 14 -2.14 -9.02 -0.46
CA GLN A 14 -0.94 -9.62 0.13
C GLN A 14 0.19 -8.60 0.26
N SER A 15 0.33 -7.73 -0.74
CA SER A 15 1.44 -6.77 -0.84
C SER A 15 0.97 -5.34 -1.14
N LEU A 16 1.56 -4.34 -0.47
CA LEU A 16 1.07 -2.97 -0.58
C LEU A 16 2.11 -1.88 -0.31
N ASN A 17 1.76 -0.67 -0.75
CA ASN A 17 2.37 0.58 -0.30
C ASN A 17 1.33 1.47 0.38
N HIS A 18 1.73 2.07 1.50
CA HIS A 18 1.06 3.20 2.11
C HIS A 18 1.72 4.51 1.67
N GLY A 19 0.93 5.44 1.15
CA GLY A 19 1.30 6.84 1.02
C GLY A 19 1.50 7.47 2.39
N ILE A 20 2.26 8.56 2.43
CA ILE A 20 2.56 9.29 3.67
C ILE A 20 1.30 9.97 4.20
N GLY A 21 1.03 9.85 5.51
CA GLY A 21 -0.01 10.61 6.20
C GLY A 21 -0.57 9.89 7.44
N PHE A 22 -1.28 10.62 8.29
CA PHE A 22 -1.91 10.04 9.49
C PHE A 22 -2.97 8.98 9.16
N ASN A 23 -3.61 9.09 8.00
CA ASN A 23 -4.66 8.17 7.56
C ASN A 23 -4.13 6.73 7.42
N THR A 24 -2.97 6.56 6.79
CA THR A 24 -2.32 5.25 6.57
C THR A 24 -1.57 4.79 7.81
N ALA A 25 -0.96 5.69 8.58
CA ALA A 25 -0.41 5.37 9.90
C ALA A 25 -1.46 4.76 10.85
N ALA A 26 -2.70 5.29 10.82
CA ALA A 26 -3.80 4.71 11.58
C ALA A 26 -4.14 3.28 11.13
N ILE A 27 -3.99 2.97 9.83
CA ILE A 27 -4.16 1.59 9.34
C ILE A 27 -3.08 0.68 9.91
N GLU A 28 -1.82 1.10 9.86
CA GLU A 28 -0.67 0.33 10.38
C GLU A 28 -0.85 -0.04 11.85
N LEU A 29 -1.24 0.93 12.69
CA LEU A 29 -1.47 0.73 14.13
C LEU A 29 -2.72 -0.11 14.43
N LEU A 30 -3.69 -0.17 13.51
CA LEU A 30 -4.91 -0.96 13.67
C LEU A 30 -4.78 -2.41 13.19
N LEU A 31 -3.75 -2.77 12.42
CA LEU A 31 -3.50 -4.15 12.02
C LEU A 31 -3.41 -5.10 13.23
N PRO A 32 -2.54 -4.88 14.24
CA PRO A 32 -2.39 -5.80 15.37
C PRO A 32 -3.57 -5.79 16.36
N THR A 33 -4.58 -4.96 16.14
CA THR A 33 -5.77 -4.87 17.01
C THR A 33 -7.03 -5.23 16.24
N TYR A 34 -7.56 -4.30 15.44
CA TYR A 34 -8.77 -4.52 14.65
C TYR A 34 -8.57 -5.61 13.58
N GLY A 35 -7.40 -5.68 12.95
CA GLY A 35 -7.08 -6.77 12.02
C GLY A 35 -7.04 -8.13 12.71
N GLU A 36 -6.50 -8.19 13.93
CA GLU A 36 -6.44 -9.42 14.74
C GLU A 36 -7.83 -9.89 15.17
N GLN A 37 -8.70 -8.97 15.58
CA GLN A 37 -10.11 -9.26 15.89
C GLN A 37 -10.88 -9.89 14.72
N LEU A 38 -10.48 -9.57 13.48
CA LEU A 38 -11.04 -10.17 12.26
C LEU A 38 -10.33 -11.48 11.86
N GLY A 39 -9.30 -11.92 12.58
CA GLY A 39 -8.55 -13.14 12.30
C GLY A 39 -7.78 -13.07 10.97
N LEU A 40 -7.24 -11.90 10.63
CA LEU A 40 -6.61 -11.63 9.33
C LEU A 40 -5.08 -11.72 9.33
N LYS A 41 -4.45 -11.94 10.50
CA LYS A 41 -3.00 -12.09 10.62
C LYS A 41 -2.49 -13.24 9.72
N GLY A 42 -1.43 -12.98 8.96
CA GLY A 42 -0.85 -13.93 8.00
C GLY A 42 -1.70 -14.14 6.73
N LYS A 43 -2.88 -13.51 6.62
CA LYS A 43 -3.76 -13.62 5.45
C LYS A 43 -3.69 -12.40 4.53
N ILE A 44 -3.24 -11.25 5.03
CA ILE A 44 -3.12 -9.99 4.27
C ILE A 44 -1.87 -9.23 4.72
N CYS A 45 -1.47 -8.22 3.94
CA CYS A 45 -0.46 -7.22 4.34
C CYS A 45 0.89 -7.79 4.78
N LYS A 46 1.40 -8.79 4.06
CA LYS A 46 2.63 -9.51 4.41
C LYS A 46 3.88 -8.83 3.83
N HIS A 47 3.78 -8.27 2.62
CA HIS A 47 4.92 -7.70 1.91
C HIS A 47 4.73 -6.21 1.63
N TRP A 48 5.73 -5.41 1.96
CA TRP A 48 5.62 -3.96 1.90
C TRP A 48 6.72 -3.34 1.06
N THR A 49 6.32 -2.42 0.19
CA THR A 49 7.24 -1.42 -0.36
C THR A 49 6.95 -0.14 0.40
N LEU A 50 7.70 0.12 1.47
CA LEU A 50 7.41 1.20 2.41
C LEU A 50 8.70 1.68 3.06
N ASN A 51 8.77 2.96 3.41
CA ASN A 51 9.80 3.41 4.34
C ASN A 51 9.63 2.68 5.70
N PRO A 52 10.69 2.62 6.52
CA PRO A 52 10.61 1.96 7.82
C PRO A 52 9.81 2.83 8.79
N HIS A 53 8.48 2.84 8.67
CA HIS A 53 7.59 3.64 9.50
C HIS A 53 7.64 3.15 10.95
N PRO A 54 7.88 4.04 11.94
CA PRO A 54 7.78 3.68 13.35
C PRO A 54 6.39 3.17 13.71
N THR A 55 5.36 3.65 13.03
CA THR A 55 3.96 3.21 13.19
C THR A 55 3.69 1.79 12.73
N LEU A 56 4.60 1.20 11.94
CA LEU A 56 4.53 -0.21 11.53
C LEU A 56 5.18 -1.16 12.56
N ILE A 57 5.96 -0.66 13.53
CA ILE A 57 6.64 -1.48 14.54
C ILE A 57 5.66 -2.46 15.23
N PRO A 58 4.48 -2.05 15.72
CA PRO A 58 3.57 -2.98 16.38
C PRO A 58 3.07 -4.10 15.46
N ALA A 59 2.90 -3.84 14.15
CA ALA A 59 2.52 -4.85 13.17
C ALA A 59 3.69 -5.82 12.88
N ILE A 60 4.93 -5.33 12.84
CA ILE A 60 6.12 -6.18 12.71
C ILE A 60 6.27 -7.08 13.93
N GLU A 61 6.27 -6.52 15.14
CA GLU A 61 6.48 -7.28 16.38
C GLU A 61 5.36 -8.28 16.67
N SER A 62 4.15 -7.99 16.19
CA SER A 62 3.02 -8.93 16.27
C SER A 62 3.01 -9.95 15.13
N GLY A 63 4.00 -9.97 14.23
CA GLY A 63 4.14 -10.98 13.18
C GLY A 63 3.16 -10.86 12.01
N TRP A 64 2.72 -9.65 11.69
CA TRP A 64 1.91 -9.39 10.48
C TRP A 64 2.76 -9.23 9.23
N VAL A 65 3.93 -8.64 9.40
CA VAL A 65 4.82 -8.24 8.31
C VAL A 65 5.86 -9.33 8.11
N GLU A 66 6.01 -9.80 6.87
CA GLU A 66 7.03 -10.77 6.46
C GLU A 66 8.21 -10.09 5.76
N SER A 67 7.98 -9.02 5.00
CA SER A 67 9.08 -8.29 4.35
C SER A 67 8.77 -6.81 4.12
N VAL A 68 9.80 -5.97 4.24
CA VAL A 68 9.74 -4.53 3.94
C VAL A 68 10.95 -4.13 3.09
N HIS A 69 10.71 -3.79 1.82
CA HIS A 69 11.70 -3.12 0.98
C HIS A 69 11.52 -1.61 1.09
N CYS A 70 12.58 -0.88 1.41
CA CYS A 70 12.52 0.54 1.76
C CYS A 70 12.96 1.47 0.62
N PHE A 71 12.26 2.59 0.44
CA PHE A 71 12.70 3.65 -0.48
C PHE A 71 13.89 4.42 0.08
N GLY A 72 13.87 4.69 1.39
CA GLY A 72 14.86 5.41 2.15
C GLY A 72 14.76 5.08 3.64
N GLY A 73 15.58 5.73 4.46
CA GLY A 73 15.56 5.56 5.91
C GLY A 73 14.56 6.50 6.58
N GLU A 74 14.31 6.24 7.86
CA GLU A 74 13.55 7.11 8.77
C GLU A 74 14.44 7.38 9.99
N LEU A 75 14.50 8.63 10.44
CA LEU A 75 15.39 9.03 11.53
C LEU A 75 14.99 8.31 12.82
N GLY A 76 15.95 7.62 13.44
CA GLY A 76 15.74 6.86 14.68
C GLY A 76 15.33 5.40 14.47
N MET A 77 15.14 4.95 13.22
CA MET A 77 14.80 3.56 12.90
C MET A 77 16.01 2.69 12.58
N GLU A 78 17.22 3.26 12.54
CA GLU A 78 18.42 2.59 12.04
C GLU A 78 18.78 1.33 12.84
N GLU A 79 18.75 1.43 14.18
CA GLU A 79 19.06 0.29 15.07
C GLU A 79 17.97 -0.77 15.02
N TYR A 80 16.71 -0.35 14.94
CA TYR A 80 15.58 -1.29 14.86
C TYR A 80 15.63 -2.10 13.54
N ILE A 81 15.90 -1.43 12.42
CA ILE A 81 16.08 -2.09 11.12
C ILE A 81 17.25 -3.08 11.17
N ARG A 82 18.36 -2.69 11.80
CA ARG A 82 19.52 -3.57 11.95
C ARG A 82 19.21 -4.82 12.78
N ALA A 83 18.33 -4.68 13.78
CA ALA A 83 17.88 -5.76 14.64
C ALA A 83 16.79 -6.65 14.03
N ARG A 84 16.31 -6.33 12.81
CA ARG A 84 15.26 -7.08 12.09
C ARG A 84 15.68 -7.42 10.65
N PRO A 85 16.82 -8.12 10.42
CA PRO A 85 17.31 -8.47 9.08
C PRO A 85 16.46 -9.54 8.38
N ASP A 86 15.58 -10.21 9.11
CA ASP A 86 14.55 -11.13 8.63
C ASP A 86 13.40 -10.40 7.91
N ILE A 87 13.10 -9.17 8.34
CA ILE A 87 12.03 -8.33 7.78
C ILE A 87 12.57 -7.32 6.77
N PHE A 88 13.67 -6.65 7.12
CA PHE A 88 14.27 -5.59 6.30
C PHE A 88 15.47 -6.10 5.52
N PHE A 89 15.64 -5.56 4.31
CA PHE A 89 16.82 -5.84 3.51
C PHE A 89 18.04 -5.11 4.09
N THR A 90 18.93 -5.86 4.76
CA THR A 90 20.20 -5.34 5.27
C THR A 90 21.38 -5.84 4.42
N ALA A 91 22.27 -4.93 4.03
CA ALA A 91 23.51 -5.29 3.35
C ALA A 91 24.51 -5.96 4.33
N ARG A 92 25.53 -6.63 3.79
CA ARG A 92 26.60 -7.34 4.53
C ARG A 92 27.28 -6.54 5.65
N MET A 93 27.21 -5.21 5.61
CA MET A 93 27.76 -4.31 6.65
C MET A 93 26.69 -3.79 7.64
N ALA A 94 25.58 -4.51 7.83
CA ALA A 94 24.50 -4.16 8.76
C ALA A 94 23.89 -2.76 8.54
N ARG A 95 23.99 -2.25 7.29
CA ARG A 95 23.32 -1.03 6.82
C ARG A 95 22.07 -1.45 6.05
N CYS A 96 20.97 -0.72 6.22
CA CYS A 96 19.78 -0.97 5.42
C CYS A 96 20.10 -0.77 3.93
N ALA A 97 19.78 -1.76 3.10
CA ALA A 97 19.92 -1.71 1.65
C ALA A 97 18.76 -0.89 1.05
N LEU A 98 18.79 0.41 1.34
CA LEU A 98 17.82 1.37 0.85
C LEU A 98 18.00 1.58 -0.65
N ASN A 99 16.92 1.47 -1.43
CA ASN A 99 16.99 1.77 -2.85
C ASN A 99 15.66 2.32 -3.36
N ARG A 100 15.59 3.64 -3.51
CA ARG A 100 14.38 4.32 -4.01
C ARG A 100 13.98 3.84 -5.40
N ALA A 101 14.92 3.62 -6.31
CA ALA A 101 14.61 3.22 -7.68
C ALA A 101 13.98 1.81 -7.73
N PHE A 102 14.62 0.83 -7.07
CA PHE A 102 14.07 -0.53 -7.00
C PHE A 102 12.79 -0.60 -6.19
N CYS A 103 12.68 0.16 -5.09
CA CYS A 103 11.46 0.18 -4.30
C CYS A 103 10.29 0.80 -5.07
N GLN A 104 10.53 1.85 -5.86
CA GLN A 104 9.52 2.41 -6.77
C GLN A 104 9.11 1.42 -7.87
N LEU A 105 10.07 0.69 -8.44
CA LEU A 105 9.79 -0.34 -9.43
C LEU A 105 8.90 -1.46 -8.84
N ALA A 106 9.25 -1.94 -7.64
CA ALA A 106 8.44 -2.93 -6.92
C ALA A 106 7.06 -2.35 -6.55
N GLY A 107 7.00 -1.11 -6.08
CA GLY A 107 5.75 -0.42 -5.73
C GLY A 107 4.83 -0.20 -6.94
N GLN A 108 5.36 -0.17 -8.15
CA GLN A 108 4.56 -0.13 -9.38
C GLN A 108 4.11 -1.54 -9.78
N TYR A 109 5.05 -2.47 -9.94
CA TYR A 109 4.79 -3.74 -10.61
C TYR A 109 4.50 -4.91 -9.68
N ALA A 110 5.06 -4.96 -8.48
CA ALA A 110 5.10 -6.15 -7.61
C ALA A 110 4.17 -6.07 -6.38
N VAL A 111 3.52 -4.93 -6.15
CA VAL A 111 2.53 -4.79 -5.07
C VAL A 111 1.09 -4.87 -5.61
N ASP A 112 0.21 -5.44 -4.81
CA ASP A 112 -1.22 -5.53 -5.13
C ASP A 112 -1.92 -4.17 -5.04
N MET A 113 -1.48 -3.33 -4.09
CA MET A 113 -2.22 -2.12 -3.72
C MET A 113 -1.35 -0.90 -3.44
N PHE A 114 -1.90 0.27 -3.79
CA PHE A 114 -1.49 1.57 -3.26
C PHE A 114 -2.67 2.27 -2.59
N ILE A 115 -2.47 2.83 -1.41
CA ILE A 115 -3.43 3.72 -0.76
C ILE A 115 -2.73 4.99 -0.29
N GLY A 116 -3.34 6.14 -0.52
CA GLY A 116 -2.76 7.43 -0.18
C GLY A 116 -3.78 8.45 0.28
N SER A 117 -3.36 9.71 0.27
CA SER A 117 -4.21 10.86 0.57
C SER A 117 -3.84 12.01 -0.35
N THR A 118 -4.76 12.94 -0.53
CA THR A 118 -4.63 14.10 -1.42
C THR A 118 -5.27 15.32 -0.78
N LEU A 119 -4.94 16.52 -1.27
CA LEU A 119 -5.52 17.77 -0.77
C LEU A 119 -6.82 18.13 -1.49
N GLN A 120 -6.96 17.74 -2.76
CA GLN A 120 -8.15 18.02 -3.56
C GLN A 120 -8.51 16.82 -4.42
N VAL A 121 -9.82 16.65 -4.63
CA VAL A 121 -10.40 15.73 -5.60
C VAL A 121 -11.62 16.38 -6.25
N ASP A 122 -11.75 16.29 -7.58
CA ASP A 122 -12.92 16.77 -8.30
C ASP A 122 -14.05 15.72 -8.39
N GLY A 123 -15.13 16.05 -9.11
CA GLY A 123 -16.28 15.15 -9.31
C GLY A 123 -15.99 13.93 -10.19
N LEU A 124 -14.89 13.95 -10.95
CA LEU A 124 -14.42 12.84 -11.79
C LEU A 124 -13.32 12.01 -11.10
N ALA A 125 -13.09 12.26 -9.81
CA ALA A 125 -12.04 11.63 -9.02
C ALA A 125 -10.59 11.97 -9.44
N ASN A 126 -10.37 13.04 -10.20
CA ASN A 126 -9.01 13.54 -10.44
C ASN A 126 -8.46 14.11 -9.13
N SER A 127 -7.28 13.63 -8.72
CA SER A 127 -6.66 14.00 -7.44
C SER A 127 -5.40 14.83 -7.63
N SER A 128 -5.22 15.86 -6.80
CA SER A 128 -4.01 16.69 -6.82
C SER A 128 -3.69 17.27 -5.44
N THR A 129 -2.40 17.46 -5.19
CA THR A 129 -1.89 18.21 -4.03
C THR A 129 -1.69 19.70 -4.34
N VAL A 130 -1.65 20.08 -5.62
CA VAL A 130 -1.42 21.47 -6.03
C VAL A 130 -2.66 22.30 -5.68
N THR A 131 -2.44 23.43 -5.00
CA THR A 131 -3.52 24.35 -4.60
C THR A 131 -3.19 25.77 -5.06
N ARG A 132 -4.18 26.68 -5.02
CA ARG A 132 -4.01 28.06 -5.47
C ARG A 132 -2.81 28.72 -4.77
N GLY A 133 -1.83 29.16 -5.55
CA GLY A 133 -0.63 29.83 -5.05
C GLY A 133 0.41 28.90 -4.39
N ARG A 134 0.25 27.57 -4.48
CA ARG A 134 1.19 26.59 -3.91
C ARG A 134 1.42 25.42 -4.87
N LEU A 135 2.62 25.38 -5.45
CA LEU A 135 3.06 24.29 -6.33
C LEU A 135 3.74 23.19 -5.50
N SER A 136 2.95 22.24 -5.01
CA SER A 136 3.47 21.04 -4.33
C SER A 136 4.00 20.01 -5.33
N GLY A 137 4.95 19.18 -4.89
CA GLY A 137 5.39 18.03 -5.65
C GLY A 137 4.42 16.85 -5.58
N PHE A 138 4.53 15.93 -6.53
CA PHE A 138 3.75 14.67 -6.55
C PHE A 138 4.43 13.53 -5.78
N GLY A 139 5.75 13.57 -5.64
CA GLY A 139 6.52 12.48 -5.06
C GLY A 139 6.35 11.17 -5.84
N GLY A 140 6.19 10.06 -5.11
CA GLY A 140 5.99 8.73 -5.69
C GLY A 140 4.54 8.39 -6.04
N ALA A 141 3.57 9.24 -5.70
CA ALA A 141 2.15 8.91 -5.85
C ALA A 141 1.75 8.57 -7.30
N PRO A 142 2.18 9.31 -8.34
CA PRO A 142 1.84 8.95 -9.71
C PRO A 142 2.42 7.61 -10.16
N ASN A 143 3.57 7.18 -9.62
CA ASN A 143 4.16 5.88 -9.96
C ASN A 143 3.36 4.71 -9.35
N MET A 144 2.82 4.88 -8.15
CA MET A 144 2.14 3.80 -7.43
C MET A 144 0.62 3.80 -7.59
N GLY A 145 0.03 4.98 -7.83
CA GLY A 145 -1.41 5.24 -7.89
C GLY A 145 -2.00 5.23 -9.30
N HIS A 146 -1.45 4.40 -10.20
CA HIS A 146 -2.05 4.09 -11.50
C HIS A 146 -2.03 2.58 -11.74
N ASP A 147 -2.85 2.11 -12.67
CA ASP A 147 -2.81 0.72 -13.12
C ASP A 147 -1.57 0.46 -14.01
N PRO A 148 -0.62 -0.40 -13.60
CA PRO A 148 0.59 -0.66 -14.36
C PRO A 148 0.26 -1.54 -15.59
N HIS A 149 -0.11 -0.91 -16.70
CA HIS A 149 -0.49 -1.60 -17.95
C HIS A 149 0.59 -2.53 -18.54
N GLY A 150 1.82 -2.49 -18.04
CA GLY A 150 2.89 -3.45 -18.38
C GLY A 150 2.90 -4.74 -17.54
N ARG A 151 2.16 -4.80 -16.43
CA ARG A 151 2.12 -5.95 -15.51
C ARG A 151 1.40 -7.13 -16.15
N ARG A 152 1.96 -8.33 -16.03
CA ARG A 152 1.35 -9.57 -16.56
C ARG A 152 1.24 -10.71 -15.55
N HIS A 153 2.05 -10.70 -14.48
CA HIS A 153 1.95 -11.73 -13.46
C HIS A 153 0.68 -11.52 -12.62
N ALA A 154 0.00 -12.63 -12.33
CA ALA A 154 -1.25 -12.64 -11.61
C ALA A 154 -1.05 -12.71 -10.10
N THR A 155 -1.87 -11.98 -9.35
CA THR A 155 -2.06 -12.16 -7.92
C THR A 155 -3.55 -12.20 -7.60
N PRO A 156 -3.98 -12.80 -6.48
CA PRO A 156 -5.40 -12.90 -6.13
C PRO A 156 -6.11 -11.54 -6.12
N ALA A 157 -5.50 -10.54 -5.49
CA ALA A 157 -6.07 -9.18 -5.42
C ALA A 157 -6.18 -8.52 -6.79
N TRP A 158 -5.18 -8.66 -7.65
CA TRP A 158 -5.18 -8.09 -9.01
C TRP A 158 -6.21 -8.77 -9.92
N LEU A 159 -6.40 -10.09 -9.77
CA LEU A 159 -7.43 -10.84 -10.48
C LEU A 159 -8.85 -10.50 -10.02
N ASN A 160 -9.02 -10.16 -8.74
CA ASN A 160 -10.32 -9.78 -8.16
C ASN A 160 -10.90 -8.49 -8.79
N MET A 161 -10.04 -7.68 -9.42
CA MET A 161 -10.44 -6.42 -10.07
C MET A 161 -11.09 -6.61 -11.45
N ILE A 162 -11.08 -7.84 -12.00
CA ILE A 162 -11.72 -8.15 -13.28
C ILE A 162 -13.24 -8.04 -13.13
N THR A 163 -13.87 -7.20 -13.95
CA THR A 163 -15.33 -6.94 -13.86
C THR A 163 -16.15 -7.80 -14.82
N GLU A 164 -15.54 -8.32 -15.89
CA GLU A 164 -16.21 -9.12 -16.90
C GLU A 164 -15.43 -10.43 -17.17
N PRO A 165 -16.11 -11.54 -17.44
CA PRO A 165 -15.46 -12.80 -17.79
C PRO A 165 -14.98 -12.78 -19.26
N ASP A 166 -14.20 -11.77 -19.63
CA ASP A 166 -13.49 -11.70 -20.92
C ASP A 166 -12.01 -12.09 -20.69
N PRO A 167 -11.52 -13.20 -21.30
CA PRO A 167 -10.12 -13.60 -21.25
C PRO A 167 -9.14 -12.51 -21.73
N MET A 168 -9.61 -11.54 -22.52
CA MET A 168 -8.83 -10.43 -23.05
C MET A 168 -8.93 -9.15 -22.21
N GLN A 169 -9.76 -9.12 -21.16
CA GLN A 169 -9.90 -7.93 -20.32
C GLN A 169 -8.56 -7.62 -19.63
N ARG A 170 -8.18 -6.34 -19.69
CA ARG A 170 -7.02 -5.82 -18.96
C ARG A 170 -7.35 -5.79 -17.47
N ARG A 171 -6.37 -6.19 -16.67
CA ARG A 171 -6.49 -6.41 -15.25
C ARG A 171 -5.90 -5.22 -14.50
N GLU A 172 -6.55 -4.80 -13.43
CA GLU A 172 -6.27 -3.52 -12.77
C GLU A 172 -5.61 -3.69 -11.40
N LYS A 173 -4.65 -2.83 -11.07
CA LYS A 173 -4.13 -2.70 -9.71
C LYS A 173 -5.11 -1.90 -8.84
N ALA A 174 -5.41 -2.42 -7.64
CA ALA A 174 -6.28 -1.75 -6.69
C ALA A 174 -5.57 -0.52 -6.07
N GLY A 175 -6.16 0.68 -6.20
CA GLY A 175 -5.62 1.85 -5.52
C GLY A 175 -5.98 3.22 -6.11
N GLY A 176 -5.82 4.26 -5.29
CA GLY A 176 -6.08 5.65 -5.64
C GLY A 176 -5.84 6.58 -4.44
N ALA A 177 -5.71 7.89 -4.68
CA ALA A 177 -5.41 8.87 -3.63
C ALA A 177 -6.56 9.08 -2.61
N ASP A 178 -7.74 8.49 -2.84
CA ASP A 178 -8.92 8.63 -1.97
C ASP A 178 -9.71 7.33 -1.75
N GLY A 179 -9.21 6.19 -2.24
CA GLY A 179 -9.89 4.89 -2.14
C GLY A 179 -11.22 4.77 -2.90
N ARG A 180 -11.60 5.73 -3.77
CA ARG A 180 -12.83 5.65 -4.60
C ARG A 180 -12.69 4.77 -5.85
N ASN A 181 -11.49 4.55 -6.35
CA ASN A 181 -11.21 3.65 -7.48
C ASN A 181 -11.07 2.18 -7.05
N LEU A 182 -11.82 1.74 -6.04
CA LEU A 182 -11.81 0.37 -5.55
C LEU A 182 -13.15 -0.30 -5.94
N PRO A 183 -13.13 -1.45 -6.65
CA PRO A 183 -14.35 -2.14 -7.05
C PRO A 183 -15.06 -2.66 -5.80
N GLY A 184 -16.33 -2.33 -5.67
CA GLY A 184 -17.13 -2.70 -4.50
C GLY A 184 -18.11 -1.65 -4.02
N ARG A 185 -18.00 -0.38 -4.46
CA ARG A 185 -19.13 0.56 -4.38
C ARG A 185 -20.13 0.25 -5.50
N ARG A 186 -20.79 -0.91 -5.43
CA ARG A 186 -22.16 -0.99 -5.95
C ARG A 186 -22.96 0.01 -5.12
N GLU A 187 -23.62 0.94 -5.78
CA GLU A 187 -24.64 1.77 -5.18
C GLU A 187 -25.54 0.88 -4.31
N THR A 188 -25.42 1.01 -2.99
CA THR A 188 -26.50 0.59 -2.13
C THR A 188 -27.63 1.55 -2.46
N ASN A 189 -28.57 1.06 -3.27
CA ASN A 189 -29.87 1.67 -3.48
C ASN A 189 -30.45 2.03 -2.10
N LEU A 190 -30.32 3.30 -1.73
CA LEU A 190 -31.16 3.91 -0.71
C LEU A 190 -32.53 4.10 -1.39
N ARG A 191 -33.37 3.07 -1.23
CA ARG A 191 -34.81 3.24 -1.13
C ARG A 191 -35.19 3.22 0.35
#